data_AF-A0A7C6HHU5-F1
#
_entry.id   AF-A0A7C6HHU5-F1
#
_cell.length_a   1.000
_cell.length_b   1.000
_cell.length_c   1.000
_cell.angle_alpha   90.00
_cell.angle_beta   90.00
_cell.angle_gamma   90.00
#
_symmetry.space_group_name_H-M   'P 1'
#
loop_
_entity.id
_entity.type
_entity.pdbx_description
1 polymer ?
#
loop_
_entity_poly.entity_id
_entity_poly.type
_entity_poly.pdbx_seq_one_letter_code
_entity_poly.pdbx_strand_id
1 'polypeptide(L)' 'MKHLLGLKDTSKEEIENILETARGMQVILDSNIKKAPHLNGKSIVTLFYENSTRTRLSFELASKYLSSASANIAA' A
#
# COMPACT_ATOMS: atom_id res chain seq x y z
N MET A 1 9.60 -13.68 -6.57
CA MET A 1 8.76 -12.53 -6.18
C MET A 1 7.73 -13.03 -5.19
N LYS A 2 7.46 -12.32 -4.08
CA LYS A 2 6.52 -12.77 -3.05
C LYS A 2 5.16 -12.09 -3.27
N HIS A 3 4.08 -12.86 -3.24
CA HIS A 3 2.71 -12.37 -3.44
C HIS A 3 1.89 -12.59 -2.16
N LEU A 4 1.04 -11.62 -1.82
CA LEU A 4 0.07 -11.74 -0.71
C LEU A 4 -1.31 -11.98 -1.31
N LEU A 5 -1.67 -13.25 -1.48
CA LEU A 5 -2.96 -13.66 -2.05
C LEU A 5 -4.06 -13.86 -0.99
N GLY A 6 -3.67 -13.97 0.28
CA GLY A 6 -4.56 -14.22 1.40
C GLY A 6 -3.76 -14.63 2.65
N LEU A 7 -4.47 -14.86 3.75
CA LEU A 7 -3.85 -15.14 5.05
C LEU A 7 -3.46 -16.62 5.26
N LYS A 8 -3.95 -17.54 4.42
CA LYS A 8 -3.79 -19.00 4.59
C LYS A 8 -2.33 -19.42 4.76
N ASP A 9 -1.46 -18.86 3.94
CA ASP A 9 -0.03 -19.18 3.90
C ASP A 9 0.84 -18.05 4.48
N THR A 10 0.23 -17.07 5.15
CA THR A 10 0.96 -15.98 5.81
C THR A 10 1.25 -16.40 7.25
N SER A 11 2.53 -16.50 7.61
CA SER A 11 2.90 -16.91 8.97
C SER A 11 2.52 -15.84 10.00
N LYS A 12 2.42 -16.23 11.28
CA LYS A 12 2.15 -15.30 12.38
C LYS A 12 3.18 -14.16 12.40
N GLU A 13 4.45 -14.51 12.25
CA GLU A 13 5.57 -13.56 12.28
C GLU A 13 5.47 -12.57 11.11
N GLU A 14 5.05 -13.03 9.93
CA GLU A 14 4.83 -12.15 8.78
C GLU A 14 3.68 -11.17 9.00
N ILE A 15 2.59 -11.63 9.60
CA ILE A 15 1.46 -10.77 9.98
C ILE A 15 1.92 -9.73 11.00
N GLU A 16 2.63 -10.15 12.05
CA GLU A 16 3.17 -9.25 13.08
C GLU A 16 4.10 -8.19 12.48
N ASN A 17 4.97 -8.59 11.54
CA ASN A 17 5.84 -7.65 10.82
C ASN A 17 5.05 -6.62 9.98
N ILE A 18 3.97 -7.04 9.30
CA ILE A 18 3.10 -6.12 8.55
C ILE A 18 2.46 -5.11 9.51
N LEU A 19 1.94 -5.59 10.65
CA LEU A 19 1.28 -4.75 11.64
C LEU A 19 2.25 -3.76 12.28
N GLU A 20 3.46 -4.20 12.62
CA GLU A 20 4.49 -3.32 13.19
C GLU A 20 4.95 -2.26 12.18
N THR A 21 5.16 -2.65 10.93
CA THR A 21 5.45 -1.71 9.85
C THR A 21 4.33 -0.68 9.70
N ALA A 22 3.06 -1.12 9.75
CA ALA A 22 1.91 -0.23 9.65
C ALA A 22 1.84 0.77 10.82
N ARG A 23 2.21 0.37 12.05
CA ARG A 23 2.35 1.29 13.19
C ARG A 23 3.42 2.35 12.92
N GLY A 24 4.59 1.95 12.43
CA GLY A 24 5.66 2.89 12.07
C GLY A 24 5.24 3.92 11.01
N MET A 25 4.39 3.52 10.05
CA MET A 25 3.88 4.41 9.00
C MET A 25 2.94 5.50 9.51
N GLN A 26 2.38 5.38 10.73
CA GLN A 26 1.54 6.42 11.32
C GLN A 26 2.28 7.76 11.43
N VAL A 27 3.59 7.72 11.71
CA VAL A 27 4.44 8.93 11.77
C VAL A 27 4.40 9.73 10.47
N ILE A 28 4.36 9.05 9.31
CA ILE A 28 4.25 9.73 8.00
C ILE A 28 2.87 10.37 7.85
N LEU A 29 1.81 9.70 8.31
CA LEU A 29 0.44 10.18 8.21
C LEU A 29 0.16 11.40 9.09
N ASP A 30 0.83 11.47 10.25
CA ASP A 30 0.72 12.56 11.22
C ASP A 30 1.66 13.74 10.89
N SER A 31 2.66 13.51 10.05
CA SER A 31 3.57 14.56 9.63
C SER A 31 2.89 15.65 8.77
N ASN A 32 3.41 16.87 8.85
CA ASN A 32 2.97 17.99 8.00
C ASN A 32 3.19 17.69 6.50
N ILE A 33 4.18 16.86 6.18
CA ILE A 33 4.52 16.46 4.81
C ILE A 33 4.35 14.95 4.71
N LYS A 34 3.16 14.52 4.26
CA LYS A 34 2.80 13.10 4.08
C LYS A 34 3.49 12.46 2.88
N LYS A 35 4.83 12.47 2.86
CA LYS A 35 5.67 11.87 1.82
C LYS A 35 6.93 11.26 2.43
N ALA A 36 7.17 10.00 2.10
CA ALA A 36 8.42 9.30 2.34
C ALA A 36 8.95 8.73 1.01
N PRO A 37 10.27 8.73 0.77
CA PRO A 37 10.84 8.32 -0.52
C PRO A 37 10.97 6.80 -0.68
N HIS A 38 10.29 5.98 0.13
CA HIS A 38 10.49 4.53 0.19
C HIS A 38 10.23 3.80 -1.13
N LEU A 39 9.34 4.30 -1.99
CA LEU A 39 9.01 3.70 -3.28
C LEU A 39 9.32 4.64 -4.46
N ASN A 40 10.26 5.58 -4.29
CA ASN A 40 10.65 6.48 -5.37
C ASN A 40 11.17 5.71 -6.59
N GLY A 41 10.73 6.10 -7.79
CA GLY A 41 11.02 5.40 -9.04
C GLY A 41 10.28 4.07 -9.25
N LYS A 42 9.33 3.70 -8.36
CA LYS A 42 8.44 2.55 -8.54
C LYS A 42 7.08 2.98 -9.05
N SER A 43 6.43 2.10 -9.80
CA SER A 43 5.05 2.28 -10.29
C SER A 43 4.15 1.20 -9.70
N ILE A 44 2.98 1.60 -9.21
CA ILE A 44 1.95 0.72 -8.67
C ILE A 44 0.74 0.78 -9.60
N VAL A 45 0.36 -0.35 -10.16
CA VAL A 45 -0.83 -0.45 -11.02
C VAL A 45 -1.91 -1.22 -10.26
N THR A 46 -3.12 -0.66 -10.21
CA THR A 46 -4.28 -1.32 -9.61
C THR A 46 -5.29 -1.68 -10.69
N LEU A 47 -5.73 -2.94 -10.72
CA LEU A 47 -6.72 -3.46 -11.66
C LEU A 47 -7.97 -3.88 -10.88
N PHE A 48 -9.12 -3.27 -11.19
CA PHE A 48 -10.41 -3.57 -10.57
C PHE A 48 -11.43 -3.96 -11.64
N TYR A 49 -11.97 -5.18 -11.55
CA TYR A 49 -13.11 -5.64 -12.36
C TYR A 49 -14.45 -5.25 -11.75
N GLU A 50 -14.45 -4.86 -10.47
CA GLU A 50 -15.64 -4.45 -9.73
C GLU A 50 -15.35 -3.13 -9.00
N ASN A 51 -16.38 -2.30 -8.86
CA ASN A 51 -16.25 -1.02 -8.19
C ASN A 51 -15.88 -1.19 -6.71
N SER A 52 -14.74 -0.61 -6.30
CA SER A 52 -14.32 -0.60 -4.90
C SER A 52 -13.69 0.74 -4.51
N THR A 53 -14.51 1.62 -3.91
CA THR A 53 -14.09 2.97 -3.53
C THR A 53 -13.00 2.96 -2.45
N ARG A 54 -13.21 2.21 -1.37
CA ARG A 54 -12.29 2.20 -0.22
C ARG A 54 -10.93 1.62 -0.59
N THR A 55 -10.91 0.48 -1.27
CA THR A 55 -9.67 -0.19 -1.64
C THR A 55 -8.90 0.61 -2.68
N ARG A 56 -9.56 1.12 -3.72
CA ARG A 56 -8.88 1.93 -4.74
C ARG A 56 -8.21 3.16 -4.12
N LEU A 57 -8.97 3.91 -3.33
CA LEU A 57 -8.47 5.14 -2.72
C LEU A 57 -7.33 4.87 -1.74
N SER A 58 -7.38 3.79 -0.95
CA SER A 58 -6.32 3.48 0.01
C SER A 58 -4.99 3.15 -0.69
N PHE A 59 -5.02 2.38 -1.78
CA PHE A 59 -3.81 2.08 -2.57
C PHE A 59 -3.24 3.31 -3.28
N GLU A 60 -4.10 4.19 -3.82
CA GLU A 60 -3.67 5.43 -4.45
C GLU A 60 -3.01 6.39 -3.45
N LEU A 61 -3.61 6.55 -2.26
CA LEU A 61 -3.03 7.35 -1.19
C LEU A 61 -1.71 6.78 -0.68
N ALA A 62 -1.63 5.46 -0.46
CA ALA A 62 -0.40 4.80 -0.06
C ALA A 62 0.71 5.01 -1.10
N SER A 63 0.39 4.87 -2.39
CA SER A 63 1.32 5.13 -3.49
C SER A 63 1.88 6.56 -3.44
N LYS A 64 1.00 7.55 -3.26
CA LYS A 64 1.35 8.97 -3.14
C LYS A 64 2.22 9.25 -1.92
N TYR A 65 1.87 8.70 -0.77
CA TYR A 65 2.60 8.92 0.48
C TYR A 65 3.97 8.26 0.46
N LEU A 66 4.16 7.18 -0.30
CA LEU A 66 5.44 6.50 -0.45
C LEU A 66 6.25 6.96 -1.68
N SER A 67 5.83 8.08 -2.31
CA SER A 67 6.51 8.71 -3.45
C SER A 67 6.64 7.82 -4.69
N SER A 68 5.66 6.95 -4.93
CA SER A 68 5.55 6.14 -6.15
C SER A 68 4.58 6.75 -7.16
N ALA A 69 4.71 6.37 -8.42
CA ALA A 69 3.68 6.62 -9.43
C ALA A 69 2.54 5.58 -9.29
N SER A 70 1.29 5.99 -9.51
CA SER A 70 0.16 5.06 -9.58
C SER A 70 -0.59 5.17 -10.90
N ALA A 71 -1.12 4.02 -11.34
CA ALA A 71 -2.10 3.94 -12.42
C ALA A 71 -3.27 3.06 -11.98
N ASN A 72 -4.49 3.46 -12.36
CA ASN A 72 -5.69 2.69 -12.08
C ASN A 72 -6.31 2.24 -13.40
N ILE A 73 -6.63 0.96 -13.48
CA ILE A 73 -7.32 0.33 -14.60
C ILE A 73 -8.62 -0.25 -14.04
N ALA A 74 -9.74 0.21 -14.57
CA ALA A 74 -11.07 -0.33 -14.29
C ALA A 74 -11.65 -0.87 -15.60
N ALA A 75 -12.27 -2.04 -15.54
CA ALA A 75 -12.91 -2.72 -16.67
C ALA A 75 -14.44 -2.63 -16.57
#